data_AF-A0A496R169-F1
#
_entry.id   AF-A0A496R169-F1
#
_cell.length_a   1.000
_cell.length_b   1.000
_cell.length_c   1.000
_cell.angle_alpha   90.00
_cell.angle_beta   90.00
_cell.angle_gamma   90.00
#
_symmetry.space_group_name_H-M   'P 1'
#
loop_
_entity.id
_entity.type
_entity.pdbx_description
1 polymer ?
#
loop_
_entity_poly.entity_id
_entity_poly.type
_entity_poly.pdbx_seq_one_letter_code
_entity_poly.pdbx_strand_id
1 'polypeptide(L)'
;MKKNKEILDYDSYDTTEFIDKNNQKTLNDIGIKLPKEAPTKVISIRIPTSLYNNIRAYSTNLDIPYQATIKILLEKGIKKEISSGVSK
;
A
#
# COMPACT_ATOMS: atom_id res chain seq x y z
N MET A 1 -39.59 3.22 -29.22
CA MET A 1 -39.73 2.17 -28.19
C MET A 1 -38.48 1.31 -28.19
N LYS A 2 -37.52 1.54 -27.27
CA LYS A 2 -36.34 0.69 -27.04
C LYS A 2 -36.48 0.00 -25.69
N LYS A 3 -37.47 -0.88 -25.57
CA LYS A 3 -37.63 -1.78 -24.42
C LYS A 3 -37.69 -3.18 -25.02
N ASN A 4 -36.91 -4.13 -24.48
CA ASN A 4 -36.86 -5.57 -24.81
C ASN A 4 -35.59 -6.10 -25.49
N LYS A 5 -34.58 -5.28 -25.81
CA LYS A 5 -33.35 -5.81 -26.43
C LYS A 5 -32.41 -6.47 -25.40
N GLU A 6 -32.18 -5.79 -24.28
CA GLU A 6 -31.29 -6.29 -23.21
C GLU A 6 -31.70 -7.65 -22.64
N ILE A 7 -33.00 -7.93 -22.49
CA ILE A 7 -33.48 -9.18 -21.90
C ILE A 7 -33.09 -10.38 -22.78
N LEU A 8 -33.26 -10.27 -24.10
CA LEU A 8 -32.89 -11.33 -25.04
C LEU A 8 -31.38 -11.51 -25.15
N ASP A 9 -30.62 -10.42 -25.00
CA ASP A 9 -29.17 -10.43 -25.08
C ASP A 9 -28.56 -11.22 -23.89
N TYR A 10 -29.13 -11.12 -22.69
CA TYR A 10 -28.67 -11.89 -21.51
C TYR A 10 -28.98 -13.39 -21.59
N ASP A 11 -30.04 -13.79 -22.30
CA ASP A 11 -30.41 -15.19 -22.49
C ASP A 11 -29.58 -15.88 -23.59
N SER A 12 -28.98 -15.10 -24.51
CA SER A 12 -28.34 -15.63 -25.73
C SER A 12 -26.82 -15.52 -25.74
N TYR A 13 -26.23 -14.57 -25.01
CA TYR A 13 -24.80 -14.29 -25.04
C TYR A 13 -24.19 -14.42 -23.65
N ASP A 14 -23.03 -15.07 -23.58
CA ASP A 14 -22.27 -15.11 -22.33
C ASP A 14 -21.74 -13.70 -22.02
N THR A 15 -21.87 -13.29 -20.76
CA THR A 15 -21.36 -12.04 -20.19
C THR A 15 -19.88 -11.78 -20.52
N THR A 16 -19.09 -12.84 -20.76
CA THR A 16 -17.68 -12.75 -21.11
C THR A 16 -17.42 -12.16 -22.50
N GLU A 17 -18.39 -12.21 -23.42
CA GLU A 17 -18.31 -11.67 -24.78
C GLU A 17 -18.41 -10.13 -24.81
N PHE A 18 -18.98 -9.53 -23.75
CA PHE A 18 -19.10 -8.08 -23.61
C PHE A 18 -17.86 -7.41 -23.01
N ILE A 19 -16.84 -8.20 -22.60
CA ILE A 19 -15.60 -7.70 -22.03
C ILE A 19 -14.51 -7.70 -23.10
N ASP A 20 -14.10 -6.51 -23.55
CA ASP A 20 -12.98 -6.34 -24.48
C ASP A 20 -11.64 -6.61 -23.76
N LYS A 21 -11.13 -7.82 -23.92
CA LYS A 21 -9.85 -8.26 -23.33
C LYS A 21 -8.63 -7.61 -23.98
N ASN A 22 -8.75 -7.12 -25.21
CA ASN A 22 -7.66 -6.51 -25.96
C ASN A 22 -7.49 -5.03 -25.60
N ASN A 23 -8.53 -4.39 -25.06
CA ASN A 23 -8.54 -2.98 -24.69
C ASN A 23 -8.96 -2.79 -23.21
N GLN A 24 -8.12 -3.27 -22.30
CA GLN A 24 -8.34 -3.11 -20.86
C GLN A 24 -8.25 -1.63 -20.46
N LYS A 25 -9.39 -1.06 -20.07
CA LYS A 25 -9.44 0.29 -19.50
C LYS A 25 -8.80 0.31 -18.12
N THR A 26 -7.87 1.22 -17.92
CA THR A 26 -7.33 1.57 -16.61
C THR A 26 -8.31 2.47 -15.87
N LEU A 27 -8.15 2.61 -14.54
CA LEU A 27 -9.01 3.49 -13.72
C LEU A 27 -8.99 4.95 -14.21
N ASN A 28 -7.88 5.38 -14.81
CA ASN A 28 -7.75 6.70 -15.42
C ASN A 28 -8.68 6.89 -16.63
N ASP A 29 -8.95 5.83 -17.41
CA ASP A 29 -9.78 5.89 -18.63
C ASP A 29 -11.28 6.05 -18.33
N ILE A 30 -11.66 5.82 -17.08
CA ILE A 30 -13.03 5.93 -16.56
C ILE A 30 -13.19 7.22 -15.72
N GLY A 31 -12.18 8.10 -15.72
CA GLY A 31 -12.16 9.33 -14.93
C GLY A 31 -11.95 9.12 -13.43
N ILE A 32 -11.57 7.91 -13.00
CA ILE A 32 -11.37 7.57 -11.59
C ILE A 32 -9.90 7.78 -11.24
N LYS A 33 -9.61 8.88 -10.55
CA LYS A 33 -8.29 9.09 -9.94
C LYS A 33 -8.26 8.43 -8.57
N LEU A 34 -7.30 7.54 -8.34
CA LEU A 34 -7.05 7.08 -6.98
C LEU A 34 -6.66 8.29 -6.11
N PRO A 35 -7.13 8.34 -4.85
CA PRO A 35 -6.66 9.34 -3.92
C PRO A 35 -5.13 9.24 -3.81
N LYS A 36 -4.46 10.39 -3.68
CA LYS A 36 -3.02 10.42 -3.45
C LYS A 36 -2.69 9.54 -2.25
N GLU A 37 -1.57 8.81 -2.32
CA GLU A 37 -1.13 8.03 -1.18
C GLU A 37 -1.05 8.94 0.06
N ALA A 38 -1.64 8.49 1.15
CA ALA A 38 -1.54 9.20 2.42
C ALA A 38 -0.05 9.34 2.79
N PRO A 39 0.35 10.45 3.45
CA PRO A 39 1.75 10.68 3.80
C PRO A 39 2.32 9.64 4.77
N THR A 40 1.45 8.80 5.36
CA THR A 40 1.82 7.73 6.28
C THR A 40 1.01 6.47 5.97
N LYS A 41 1.68 5.32 5.98
CA LYS A 41 1.04 4.00 5.92
C LYS A 41 1.15 3.34 7.30
N VAL A 42 0.07 2.69 7.75
CA VAL A 42 0.08 1.89 8.99
C VAL A 42 0.73 0.55 8.67
N ILE A 43 1.74 0.17 9.44
CA ILE A 43 2.41 -1.12 9.32
C ILE A 43 2.37 -1.85 10.67
N SER A 44 2.20 -3.16 10.61
CA SER A 44 2.25 -4.05 11.78
C SER A 44 3.47 -4.93 11.68
N ILE A 45 4.42 -4.76 12.59
CA ILE A 45 5.66 -5.54 12.64
C ILE A 45 5.71 -6.28 13.98
N ARG A 46 6.07 -7.57 13.96
CA ARG A 46 6.38 -8.32 15.19
C ARG A 46 7.86 -8.21 15.48
N ILE A 47 8.20 -7.88 16.72
CA ILE A 47 9.59 -7.81 17.20
C ILE A 47 9.75 -8.65 18.48
N PRO A 48 10.95 -9.19 18.75
CA PRO A 48 11.21 -9.89 20.01
C PRO A 48 10.96 -8.99 21.23
N THR A 49 10.41 -9.56 22.30
CA THR A 49 10.10 -8.83 23.53
C THR A 49 11.33 -8.15 24.15
N SER A 50 12.48 -8.81 24.10
CA SER A 50 13.75 -8.25 24.58
C SER A 50 14.13 -6.97 23.83
N LEU A 51 13.99 -6.97 22.50
CA LEU A 51 14.27 -5.80 21.67
C LEU A 51 13.30 -4.65 21.97
N TYR A 52 12.01 -4.94 22.10
CA TYR A 52 11.01 -3.94 22.48
C TYR A 52 11.35 -3.27 23.81
N ASN A 53 11.71 -4.06 24.83
CA ASN A 53 12.08 -3.55 26.15
C ASN A 53 13.34 -2.67 26.08
N ASN A 54 14.34 -3.08 25.30
CA ASN A 54 15.56 -2.28 25.10
C ASN A 54 15.27 -0.94 24.43
N ILE A 55 14.43 -0.93 23.38
CA ILE A 55 14.03 0.30 22.69
C ILE A 55 13.26 1.22 23.63
N ARG A 56 12.37 0.68 24.46
CA ARG A 56 11.60 1.45 25.43
C ARG A 56 12.49 2.06 26.51
N ALA A 57 13.44 1.31 27.05
CA ALA A 57 14.40 1.85 28.02
C ALA A 57 15.27 2.95 27.39
N TYR A 58 15.75 2.73 26.17
CA TYR A 58 16.52 3.71 25.41
C TYR A 58 15.72 4.97 25.11
N SER A 59 14.44 4.86 24.75
CA SER A 59 13.58 6.00 24.46
C SER A 59 13.31 6.86 25.70
N THR A 60 13.12 6.22 26.86
CA THR A 60 12.96 6.93 28.14
C THR A 60 14.20 7.77 28.48
N ASN A 61 15.40 7.25 28.24
CA ASN A 61 16.64 8.01 28.50
C ASN A 61 16.79 9.25 27.61
N LEU A 62 16.15 9.25 26.44
CA LEU A 62 16.15 10.38 25.50
C LEU A 62 14.96 11.32 25.71
N ASP A 63 14.06 11.01 26.64
CA ASP A 63 12.77 11.68 26.85
C ASP A 63 11.89 11.74 25.58
N ILE A 64 11.89 10.63 24.83
CA ILE A 64 11.16 10.49 23.56
C ILE A 64 10.22 9.26 23.64
N PRO A 65 9.01 9.30 23.05
CA PRO A 65 8.16 8.12 22.94
C PRO A 65 8.81 7.01 22.13
N TYR A 66 8.68 5.75 22.58
CA TYR A 66 9.31 4.60 21.93
C TYR A 66 8.92 4.47 20.44
N GLN A 67 7.70 4.85 20.05
CA GLN A 67 7.26 4.82 18.65
C GLN A 67 8.06 5.79 17.78
N ALA A 68 8.39 6.97 18.30
CA ALA A 68 9.22 7.96 17.59
C ALA A 68 10.67 7.47 17.50
N THR A 69 11.20 6.87 18.58
CA THR A 69 12.52 6.25 18.58
C THR A 69 12.63 5.14 17.53
N ILE A 70 11.61 4.27 17.39
CA ILE A 70 11.56 3.24 16.34
C ILE A 70 11.67 3.88 14.95
N LYS A 71 10.91 4.93 14.68
CA LYS A 71 10.94 5.63 13.38
C LYS A 71 12.33 6.16 13.07
N ILE A 72 12.98 6.81 14.03
CA ILE A 72 14.33 7.37 13.87
C ILE A 72 15.35 6.26 13.61
N LEU A 73 15.28 5.16 14.37
CA LEU A 73 16.20 4.03 14.21
C LEU A 73 16.04 3.35 12.85
N LEU A 74 14.81 3.16 12.38
CA LEU A 74 14.52 2.61 11.05
C LEU A 74 15.05 3.51 9.95
N GLU A 75 14.82 4.83 10.04
CA GLU A 75 15.32 5.79 9.07
C GLU A 75 16.86 5.78 9.01
N LYS A 76 17.52 5.81 10.17
CA LYS A 76 18.99 5.74 10.25
C LYS A 76 19.53 4.43 9.69
N GLY A 77 18.88 3.30 9.99
CA GLY A 77 19.26 1.98 9.49
C GLY A 77 19.19 1.93 7.96
N ILE A 78 18.05 2.32 7.39
CA ILE A 78 17.87 2.35 5.92
C ILE A 78 18.83 3.32 5.25
N LYS A 79 19.02 4.53 5.79
CA LYS A 79 19.99 5.50 5.23
C LYS A 79 21.39 4.91 5.20
N LYS A 80 21.81 4.22 6.27
CA LYS A 80 23.12 3.56 6.34
C LYS A 80 23.26 2.45 5.30
N GLU A 81 22.24 1.60 5.14
CA GLU A 81 22.27 0.52 4.14
C GLU A 81 22.29 1.08 2.71
N ILE A 82 21.50 2.12 2.43
CA ILE A 82 21.51 2.80 1.12
C ILE A 82 22.89 3.43 0.87
N SER A 83 23.46 4.14 1.83
CA SER A 83 24.78 4.77 1.66
C SER A 83 25.91 3.75 1.52
N SER A 84 25.78 2.58 2.15
CA SER A 84 26.78 1.51 2.09
C SER A 84 26.61 0.63 0.84
N GLY A 85 25.40 0.58 0.27
CA GLY A 85 25.04 -0.23 -0.90
C GLY A 85 25.29 0.45 -2.25
N VAL A 86 25.72 1.72 -2.29
CA VAL A 86 26.12 2.41 -3.54
C VAL A 86 27.58 2.08 -3.94
N SER A 87 28.27 1.23 -3.16
CA SER A 87 29.64 0.77 -3.44
C SER A 87 29.76 -0.71 -3.84
N LYS A 88 28.67 -1.34 -4.31
CA LYS A 88 28.74 -2.69 -4.91
C LYS A 88 28.02 -2.75 -6.25
#